data_AF-A0A2E1V0N0-F1
#
_entry.id   AF-A0A2E1V0N0-F1
#
_cell.length_a   1.000
_cell.length_b   1.000
_cell.length_c   1.000
_cell.angle_alpha   90.00
_cell.angle_beta   90.00
_cell.angle_gamma   90.00
#
_symmetry.space_group_name_H-M   'P 1'
#
loop_
_entity.id
_entity.type
_entity.pdbx_description
1 polymer ?
#
loop_
_entity_poly.entity_id
_entity_poly.type
_entity_poly.pdbx_seq_one_letter_code
_entity_poly.pdbx_strand_id
1 'polypeptide(L)'
;MNAFNRRSFLSAACAGGLATTFAPSLSFAQTATDRRFVFVLLRGAMDGLHSVVPIGDPSYRAARGGLAYNAADLSPLDGLFGLAPGLSPLAESYRAGELLPVQGLSIPYRTRSHFDAQSILETGLDRPVGSASGWLNR
;
A
#
# COMPACT_ATOMS: atom_id res chain seq x y z
N MET A 1 55.65 20.56 10.48
CA MET A 1 54.24 20.14 10.41
C MET A 1 53.51 21.02 9.41
N ASN A 2 53.59 20.74 8.10
CA ASN A 2 52.78 21.43 7.09
C ASN A 2 51.73 20.42 6.59
N ALA A 3 50.54 20.49 7.20
CA ALA A 3 49.50 19.47 7.11
C ALA A 3 48.59 19.58 5.89
N PHE A 4 48.95 20.34 4.85
CA PHE A 4 48.16 20.41 3.60
C PHE A 4 49.07 20.53 2.37
N ASN A 5 48.92 19.59 1.44
CA ASN A 5 49.63 19.49 0.16
C ASN A 5 48.59 19.48 -0.97
N ARG A 6 48.92 20.01 -2.16
CA ARG A 6 48.06 19.95 -3.37
C ARG A 6 47.39 18.59 -3.59
N ARG A 7 48.09 17.47 -3.33
CA ARG A 7 47.55 16.11 -3.41
C ARG A 7 46.45 15.86 -2.38
N SER A 8 46.65 16.25 -1.12
CA SER A 8 45.63 16.08 -0.08
C SER A 8 44.42 16.98 -0.34
N PHE A 9 44.64 18.19 -0.89
CA PHE A 9 43.56 19.06 -1.34
C PHE A 9 42.75 18.46 -2.49
N LEU A 10 43.41 17.95 -3.54
CA LEU A 10 42.72 17.33 -4.69
C LEU A 10 41.96 16.07 -4.27
N SER A 11 42.55 15.22 -3.42
CA SER A 11 41.87 14.04 -2.90
C SER A 11 40.65 14.40 -2.06
N ALA A 12 40.75 15.41 -1.20
CA ALA A 12 39.62 15.90 -0.41
C ALA A 12 38.53 16.55 -1.28
N ALA A 13 38.90 17.33 -2.30
CA ALA A 13 37.96 17.96 -3.22
C ALA A 13 37.21 16.93 -4.07
N CYS A 14 37.90 15.90 -4.58
CA CYS A 14 37.26 14.80 -5.31
C CYS A 14 36.34 13.97 -4.41
N ALA A 15 36.79 13.65 -3.18
CA ALA A 15 35.97 12.92 -2.23
C ALA A 15 34.72 13.73 -1.82
N GLY A 16 34.88 15.04 -1.58
CA GLY A 16 33.78 15.95 -1.28
C GLY A 16 32.80 16.10 -2.44
N GLY A 17 33.29 16.27 -3.67
CA GLY A 17 32.45 16.39 -4.86
C GLY A 17 31.67 15.12 -5.20
N LEU A 18 32.27 13.94 -4.99
CA LEU A 18 31.57 12.66 -5.13
C LEU A 18 30.52 12.48 -4.04
N ALA A 19 30.85 12.85 -2.80
CA ALA A 19 29.91 12.76 -1.68
C ALA A 19 28.69 13.67 -1.87
N THR A 20 28.85 14.88 -2.43
CA THR A 20 27.72 15.81 -2.62
C THR A 20 26.90 15.50 -3.87
N THR A 21 27.52 14.99 -4.94
CA THR A 21 26.80 14.72 -6.20
C THR A 21 26.00 13.42 -6.16
N PHE A 22 26.50 12.41 -5.44
CA PHE A 22 25.86 11.09 -5.34
C PHE A 22 25.21 10.83 -3.97
N ALA A 23 25.20 11.82 -3.06
CA ALA A 23 24.42 11.70 -1.84
C ALA A 23 22.93 11.57 -2.22
N PRO A 24 22.21 10.59 -1.65
CA PRO A 24 20.77 10.49 -1.84
C PRO A 24 20.12 11.77 -1.30
N SER A 25 19.29 12.39 -2.13
CA SER A 25 18.45 13.50 -1.69
C SER A 25 17.35 12.93 -0.78
N LEU A 26 17.39 13.28 0.51
CA LEU A 26 16.29 12.93 1.43
C LEU A 26 15.15 13.93 1.21
N SER A 27 14.07 13.47 0.59
CA SER A 27 12.83 14.22 0.47
C SER A 27 11.99 13.99 1.71
N PHE A 28 11.69 15.05 2.45
CA PHE A 28 10.76 15.01 3.58
C PHE A 28 9.43 15.63 3.16
N ALA A 29 8.32 15.00 3.57
CA ALA A 29 6.99 15.57 3.36
C ALA A 29 6.91 16.96 4.04
N GLN A 30 6.74 18.02 3.25
CA GLN A 30 6.80 19.42 3.68
C GLN A 30 5.55 19.94 4.41
N THR A 31 4.54 19.11 4.67
CA THR A 31 3.30 19.57 5.30
C THR A 31 3.49 19.70 6.81
N ALA A 32 3.35 20.92 7.34
CA ALA A 32 3.36 21.18 8.79
C ALA A 32 2.08 20.62 9.47
N THR A 33 2.01 19.30 9.61
CA THR A 33 0.92 18.61 10.29
C THR A 33 1.44 17.42 11.06
N ASP A 34 0.82 17.13 12.20
CA ASP A 34 1.06 15.91 12.97
C ASP A 34 0.32 14.70 12.38
N ARG A 35 -0.55 14.91 11.39
CA ARG A 35 -1.23 13.81 10.69
C ARG A 35 -0.21 12.91 10.01
N ARG A 36 -0.37 11.61 10.20
CA ARG A 36 0.44 10.57 9.54
C ARG A 36 -0.48 9.75 8.65
N PHE A 37 -0.08 9.59 7.40
CA PHE A 37 -0.73 8.67 6.48
C PHE A 37 0.10 7.39 6.43
N VAL A 38 -0.51 6.27 6.80
CA VAL A 38 0.11 4.95 6.74
C VAL A 38 -0.59 4.16 5.65
N PHE A 39 0.16 3.77 4.62
CA PHE A 39 -0.33 2.92 3.56
C PHE A 39 0.24 1.51 3.72
N VAL A 40 -0.64 0.52 3.87
CA VAL A 40 -0.26 -0.89 3.98
C VAL A 40 -0.71 -1.63 2.73
N LEU A 41 0.26 -2.02 1.90
CA LEU A 41 0.01 -2.85 0.72
C LEU A 41 0.17 -4.33 1.07
N LEU A 42 -0.93 -5.07 1.03
CA LEU A 42 -0.94 -6.53 1.23
C LEU A 42 -0.57 -7.24 -0.07
N ARG A 43 0.74 -7.42 -0.29
CA ARG A 43 1.27 -8.21 -1.41
C ARG A 43 0.91 -9.69 -1.24
N GLY A 44 0.56 -10.36 -2.34
CA GLY A 44 0.15 -11.77 -2.32
C GLY A 44 -1.34 -12.01 -2.56
N ALA A 45 -2.06 -11.02 -3.10
CA ALA A 45 -3.46 -11.13 -3.53
C ALA A 45 -4.43 -11.52 -2.39
N MET A 46 -4.56 -10.63 -1.40
CA MET A 46 -5.61 -10.75 -0.39
C MET A 46 -6.98 -10.91 -1.05
N ASP A 47 -7.70 -11.95 -0.66
CA ASP A 47 -9.04 -12.24 -1.17
C ASP A 47 -10.09 -11.36 -0.47
N GLY A 48 -10.55 -10.32 -1.17
CA GLY A 48 -11.55 -9.38 -0.65
C GLY A 48 -12.85 -10.04 -0.21
N LEU A 49 -13.29 -11.12 -0.88
CA LEU A 49 -14.52 -11.88 -0.56
C LEU A 49 -14.34 -12.80 0.66
N HIS A 50 -13.10 -13.00 1.10
CA HIS A 50 -12.77 -13.75 2.31
C HIS A 50 -12.33 -12.82 3.46
N SER A 51 -12.13 -11.53 3.21
CA SER A 51 -11.84 -10.53 4.25
C SER A 51 -13.11 -9.82 4.71
N VAL A 52 -13.88 -9.27 3.77
CA VAL A 52 -15.17 -8.60 4.03
C VAL A 52 -16.22 -9.36 3.22
N VAL A 53 -16.86 -10.28 3.90
CA VAL A 53 -17.64 -11.36 3.35
C VAL A 53 -19.05 -10.87 3.06
N PRO A 54 -19.54 -10.92 1.79
CA PRO A 54 -20.90 -10.52 1.43
C PRO A 54 -21.91 -11.62 1.79
N ILE A 55 -22.05 -11.93 3.07
CA ILE A 55 -22.87 -13.06 3.54
C ILE A 55 -24.36 -12.89 3.22
N GLY A 56 -24.83 -11.67 3.03
CA GLY A 56 -26.21 -11.38 2.60
C GLY A 56 -26.44 -11.50 1.10
N ASP A 57 -25.40 -11.71 0.28
CA ASP A 57 -25.55 -11.98 -1.15
C ASP A 57 -25.95 -13.45 -1.39
N PRO A 58 -27.12 -13.73 -1.99
CA PRO A 58 -27.58 -15.11 -2.25
C PRO A 58 -26.61 -15.92 -3.12
N SER A 59 -25.82 -15.27 -3.97
CA SER A 59 -24.86 -15.91 -4.86
C SER A 59 -23.54 -16.28 -4.18
N TYR A 60 -23.21 -15.66 -3.04
CA TYR A 60 -21.92 -15.79 -2.37
C TYR A 60 -21.56 -17.25 -2.09
N ARG A 61 -22.45 -17.99 -1.43
CA ARG A 61 -22.17 -19.37 -1.02
C ARG A 61 -21.97 -20.29 -2.22
N ALA A 62 -22.80 -20.15 -3.26
CA ALA A 62 -22.66 -20.93 -4.49
C ALA A 62 -21.34 -20.60 -5.21
N ALA A 63 -20.96 -19.32 -5.28
CA ALA A 63 -19.73 -18.87 -5.93
C ALA A 63 -18.46 -19.30 -5.17
N ARG A 64 -18.52 -19.41 -3.83
CA ARG A 64 -17.36 -19.72 -2.97
C ARG A 64 -17.23 -21.20 -2.62
N GLY A 65 -18.31 -21.98 -2.72
CA GLY A 65 -18.30 -23.41 -2.38
C GLY A 65 -17.76 -23.68 -0.98
N GLY A 66 -16.75 -24.54 -0.87
CA GLY A 66 -16.11 -24.89 0.40
C GLY A 66 -15.35 -23.75 1.10
N LEU A 67 -15.11 -22.63 0.41
CA LEU A 67 -14.45 -21.44 0.98
C LEU A 67 -15.46 -20.45 1.60
N ALA A 68 -16.75 -20.73 1.53
CA ALA A 68 -17.78 -19.87 2.08
C ALA A 68 -17.80 -19.96 3.62
N TYR A 69 -17.77 -18.81 4.29
CA TYR A 69 -18.02 -18.76 5.73
C TYR A 69 -19.50 -18.97 6.05
N ASN A 70 -19.78 -19.43 7.27
CA ASN A 70 -21.12 -19.35 7.84
C ASN A 70 -21.31 -18.01 8.54
N ALA A 71 -22.54 -17.52 8.62
CA ALA A 71 -22.83 -16.24 9.27
C ALA A 71 -22.37 -16.20 10.74
N ALA A 72 -22.41 -17.35 11.43
CA ALA A 72 -21.95 -17.48 12.81
C ALA A 72 -20.43 -17.30 12.99
N ASP A 73 -19.65 -17.45 11.91
CA ASP A 73 -18.19 -17.32 11.94
C ASP A 73 -17.75 -15.86 11.76
N LEU A 74 -18.67 -14.95 11.43
CA LEU A 74 -18.37 -13.59 10.98
C LEU A 74 -18.71 -12.57 12.05
N SER A 75 -17.93 -11.48 12.09
CA SER A 75 -18.33 -10.27 12.80
C SER A 75 -19.21 -9.41 11.88
N PRO A 76 -20.51 -9.25 12.15
CA PRO A 76 -21.41 -8.54 11.24
C PRO A 76 -21.07 -7.04 11.15
N LEU A 77 -21.24 -6.47 9.95
CA LEU A 77 -21.06 -5.04 9.68
C LEU A 77 -22.40 -4.32 9.54
N ASP A 78 -23.11 -4.56 8.43
CA ASP A 78 -24.32 -3.81 8.03
C ASP A 78 -25.48 -4.74 7.59
N GLY A 79 -25.42 -6.01 7.97
CA GLY A 79 -26.41 -7.04 7.62
C GLY A 79 -26.21 -7.64 6.22
N LEU A 80 -25.46 -7.00 5.34
CA LEU A 80 -25.05 -7.54 4.05
C LEU A 80 -23.63 -8.13 4.13
N PHE A 81 -22.75 -7.47 4.88
CA PHE A 81 -21.35 -7.87 5.03
C PHE A 81 -20.99 -8.31 6.45
N GLY A 82 -19.95 -9.13 6.56
CA GLY A 82 -19.29 -9.47 7.81
C GLY A 82 -17.76 -9.59 7.65
N LEU A 83 -17.01 -9.28 8.70
CA LEU A 83 -15.56 -9.50 8.74
C LEU A 83 -15.26 -10.96 9.06
N ALA A 84 -14.28 -11.52 8.35
CA ALA A 84 -13.76 -12.85 8.65
C ALA A 84 -13.12 -12.93 10.06
N PRO A 85 -13.01 -14.14 10.65
CA PRO A 85 -12.51 -14.31 12.02
C PRO A 85 -11.19 -13.58 12.31
N GLY A 86 -10.22 -13.65 11.39
CA GLY A 86 -8.92 -12.99 11.53
C GLY A 86 -8.97 -11.46 11.51
N LEU A 87 -10.08 -10.86 11.07
CA LEU A 87 -10.31 -9.43 11.04
C LEU A 87 -11.34 -8.98 12.09
N SER A 88 -11.83 -9.88 12.94
CA SER A 88 -12.78 -9.55 14.02
C SER A 88 -12.35 -8.38 14.93
N PRO A 89 -11.06 -8.15 15.24
CA PRO A 89 -10.67 -6.98 16.05
C PRO A 89 -11.02 -5.63 15.40
N LEU A 90 -11.16 -5.58 14.06
CA LEU A 90 -11.51 -4.37 13.33
C LEU A 90 -13.01 -4.04 13.38
N ALA A 91 -13.85 -4.93 13.89
CA ALA A 91 -15.29 -4.70 13.98
C ALA A 91 -15.64 -3.52 14.91
N GLU A 92 -14.82 -3.25 15.93
CA GLU A 92 -15.00 -2.09 16.80
C GLU A 92 -14.74 -0.78 16.06
N SER A 93 -13.65 -0.69 15.30
CA SER A 93 -13.36 0.47 14.45
C SER A 93 -14.47 0.73 13.44
N TYR A 94 -15.09 -0.32 12.88
CA TYR A 94 -16.26 -0.14 12.00
C TYR A 94 -17.43 0.47 12.75
N ARG A 95 -17.80 -0.08 13.92
CA ARG A 95 -18.90 0.47 14.75
C ARG A 95 -18.65 1.90 15.20
N ALA A 96 -17.39 2.26 15.42
CA ALA A 96 -16.97 3.62 15.77
C ALA A 96 -16.95 4.59 14.57
N GLY A 97 -17.14 4.10 13.33
CA GLY A 97 -17.05 4.92 12.12
C GLY A 97 -15.60 5.23 11.68
N GLU A 98 -14.62 4.49 12.21
CA GLU A 98 -13.19 4.65 11.94
C GLU A 98 -12.66 3.69 10.86
N LEU A 99 -13.48 2.71 10.44
CA LEU A 99 -13.18 1.78 9.36
C LEU A 99 -14.25 1.85 8.27
N LEU A 100 -13.81 2.02 7.01
CA LEU A 100 -14.66 1.93 5.83
C LEU A 100 -14.10 0.89 4.86
N PRO A 101 -14.66 -0.33 4.81
CA PRO A 101 -14.34 -1.29 3.77
C PRO A 101 -14.93 -0.85 2.43
N VAL A 102 -14.14 -0.91 1.35
CA VAL A 102 -14.61 -0.63 -0.01
C VAL A 102 -14.36 -1.86 -0.87
N GLN A 103 -15.43 -2.38 -1.47
CA GLN A 103 -15.43 -3.60 -2.27
C GLN A 103 -15.65 -3.31 -3.76
N GLY A 104 -15.34 -4.27 -4.62
CA GLY A 104 -15.59 -4.15 -6.08
C GLY A 104 -14.65 -3.18 -6.80
N LEU A 105 -13.50 -2.84 -6.21
CA LEU A 105 -12.50 -1.98 -6.82
C LEU A 105 -11.55 -2.76 -7.72
N SER A 106 -11.21 -2.21 -8.89
CA SER A 106 -10.11 -2.71 -9.72
C SER A 106 -9.49 -1.56 -10.50
N ILE A 107 -8.17 -1.63 -10.72
CA ILE A 107 -7.50 -0.83 -11.76
C ILE A 107 -7.91 -1.36 -13.13
N PRO A 108 -7.95 -0.55 -14.21
CA PRO A 108 -8.28 -1.00 -15.57
C PRO A 108 -7.16 -1.85 -16.23
N TYR A 109 -6.32 -2.50 -15.42
CA TYR A 109 -5.27 -3.41 -15.83
C TYR A 109 -5.78 -4.85 -15.77
N ARG A 110 -5.54 -5.64 -16.81
CA ARG A 110 -6.12 -7.00 -16.96
C ARG A 110 -5.08 -8.09 -17.23
N THR A 111 -3.79 -7.79 -17.08
CA THR A 111 -2.73 -8.81 -17.18
C THR A 111 -2.47 -9.45 -15.81
N ARG A 112 -1.60 -10.47 -15.77
CA ARG A 112 -1.24 -11.22 -14.56
C ARG A 112 0.06 -10.77 -13.89
N SER A 113 0.62 -9.62 -14.28
CA SER A 113 1.87 -9.11 -13.71
C SER A 113 1.59 -8.33 -12.43
N HIS A 114 2.00 -8.89 -11.29
CA HIS A 114 1.92 -8.20 -10.00
C HIS A 114 2.82 -6.96 -9.93
N PHE A 115 3.98 -7.00 -10.58
CA PHE A 115 4.89 -5.84 -10.64
C PHE A 115 4.24 -4.67 -11.35
N ASP A 116 3.60 -4.92 -12.50
CA ASP A 116 2.96 -3.88 -13.27
C ASP A 116 1.73 -3.29 -12.56
N ALA A 117 0.92 -4.16 -11.95
CA ALA A 117 -0.24 -3.73 -11.16
C ALA A 117 0.18 -2.87 -9.97
N GLN A 118 1.29 -3.23 -9.31
CA GLN A 118 1.87 -2.44 -8.23
C GLN A 118 2.43 -1.10 -8.74
N SER A 119 3.15 -1.08 -9.87
CA SER A 119 3.62 0.18 -10.48
C SER A 119 2.46 1.12 -10.81
N ILE A 120 1.37 0.60 -11.38
CA ILE A 120 0.14 1.36 -11.65
C ILE A 120 -0.44 1.92 -10.33
N LEU A 121 -0.57 1.08 -9.31
CA LEU A 121 -1.08 1.49 -8.01
C LEU A 121 -0.23 2.60 -7.39
N GLU A 122 1.11 2.52 -7.43
CA GLU A 122 2.01 3.48 -6.80
C GLU A 122 2.15 4.79 -7.58
N THR A 123 2.15 4.70 -8.92
CA THR A 123 2.25 5.87 -9.81
C THR A 123 0.92 6.61 -9.97
N GLY A 124 -0.20 5.89 -9.90
CA GLY A 124 -1.53 6.40 -10.23
C GLY A 124 -1.78 6.51 -11.73
N LEU A 125 -0.92 5.93 -12.58
CA LEU A 125 -1.08 5.93 -14.04
C LEU A 125 -2.01 4.80 -14.51
N ASP A 126 -2.46 4.88 -15.75
CA ASP A 126 -3.22 3.81 -16.42
C ASP A 126 -2.33 2.71 -17.05
N ARG A 127 -1.01 2.83 -16.88
CA ARG A 127 0.00 1.99 -17.52
C ARG A 127 1.18 1.70 -16.56
N PRO A 128 1.89 0.58 -16.71
CA PRO A 128 2.94 0.18 -15.77
C PRO A 128 4.21 1.04 -15.83
N VAL A 129 4.48 1.62 -17.00
CA VAL A 129 5.68 2.42 -17.27
C VAL A 129 5.26 3.78 -17.81
N GLY A 130 5.81 4.85 -17.26
CA GLY A 130 5.50 6.21 -17.72
C GLY A 130 5.88 7.32 -16.74
N SER A 131 6.20 6.96 -15.49
CA SER A 131 6.69 7.91 -14.49
C SER A 131 7.61 7.21 -13.49
N ALA A 132 8.65 7.90 -13.03
CA ALA A 132 9.48 7.49 -11.90
C ALA A 132 8.93 7.99 -10.55
N SER A 133 7.85 8.79 -10.57
CA SER A 133 7.18 9.37 -9.40
C SER A 133 5.68 9.03 -9.41
N GLY A 134 5.01 9.21 -8.29
CA GLY A 134 3.60 8.92 -8.08
C GLY A 134 3.03 9.64 -6.86
N TRP A 135 1.84 9.22 -6.45
CA TRP A 135 1.25 9.73 -5.20
C TRP A 135 1.94 9.14 -3.97
N LEU A 136 2.49 7.92 -4.09
CA LEU A 136 3.24 7.24 -3.02
C LEU A 136 4.76 7.53 -3.08
N ASN A 137 5.32 7.70 -4.28
CA ASN A 137 6.73 8.07 -4.50
C ASN A 137 6.84 9.55 -4.89
N ARG A 138 7.27 10.40 -3.96
CA ARG A 138 7.62 11.81 -4.22
C ARG A 138 9.13 12.03 -4.15
#